data_AF-A0AAV6C890-F1
#
_entry.id   AF-A0AAV6C890-F1
#
_cell.length_a   1.000
_cell.length_b   1.000
_cell.length_c   1.000
_cell.angle_alpha   90.00
_cell.angle_beta   90.00
_cell.angle_gamma   90.00
#
_symmetry.space_group_name_H-M   'P 1'
#
loop_
_entity.id
_entity.type
_entity.pdbx_description
1 polymer ?
#
loop_
_entity_poly.entity_id
_entity_poly.type
_entity_poly.pdbx_seq_one_letter_code
_entity_poly.pdbx_strand_id
1 'polypeptide(L)' 'MAIHSVDVWLKGLAAAAIAGAANGIITGFAAVGIDPDKFNLQAGLRATLAIAGVSAIMSGVIGVAAYLKQSPLPAE' A
#
# COMPACT_ATOMS: atom_id res chain seq x y z
N MET A 1 -30.37 -9.28 3.83
CA MET A 1 -28.99 -9.69 4.16
C MET A 1 -28.03 -9.18 3.09
N ALA A 2 -28.05 -7.87 2.81
CA ALA A 2 -27.33 -7.25 1.70
C ALA A 2 -26.36 -6.15 2.18
N ILE A 3 -26.81 -5.36 3.18
CA ILE A 3 -25.99 -4.37 3.91
C ILE A 3 -24.67 -4.98 4.42
N HIS A 4 -24.73 -6.19 4.98
CA HIS A 4 -23.54 -6.88 5.52
C HIS A 4 -22.47 -7.18 4.45
N SER A 5 -22.89 -7.44 3.21
CA SER A 5 -21.98 -7.77 2.10
C SER A 5 -21.21 -6.54 1.62
N VAL A 6 -21.87 -5.38 1.56
CA VAL A 6 -21.25 -4.10 1.21
C VAL A 6 -20.26 -3.66 2.30
N ASP A 7 -20.63 -3.79 3.57
CA ASP A 7 -19.74 -3.52 4.71
C ASP A 7 -18.46 -4.38 4.67
N VAL A 8 -18.60 -5.68 4.42
CA VAL A 8 -17.45 -6.60 4.31
C VAL A 8 -16.59 -6.24 3.10
N TRP A 9 -17.21 -5.88 1.97
CA TRP A 9 -16.49 -5.47 0.77
C TRP A 9 -15.68 -4.19 0.98
N LEU A 10 -16.28 -3.16 1.58
CA LEU A 10 -15.59 -1.91 1.90
C LEU A 10 -14.43 -2.12 2.88
N LYS A 11 -14.64 -2.95 3.91
CA LYS A 11 -13.57 -3.34 4.84
C LYS A 11 -12.46 -4.11 4.13
N GLY A 12 -12.80 -4.98 3.18
CA GLY A 12 -11.84 -5.71 2.36
C GLY A 12 -11.04 -4.80 1.43
N LEU A 13 -11.67 -3.82 0.81
CA LEU A 13 -11.02 -2.80 -0.02
C LEU A 13 -10.02 -1.97 0.80
N ALA A 14 -10.44 -1.51 1.99
CA ALA A 14 -9.57 -0.79 2.91
C ALA A 14 -8.40 -1.67 3.40
N ALA A 15 -8.66 -2.93 3.74
CA ALA A 15 -7.64 -3.87 4.14
C ALA A 15 -6.62 -4.11 3.01
N ALA A 16 -7.08 -4.23 1.76
CA ALA A 16 -6.21 -4.41 0.60
C ALA A 16 -5.35 -3.16 0.31
N ALA A 17 -5.92 -1.96 0.48
CA ALA A 17 -5.18 -0.70 0.37
C ALA A 17 -4.06 -0.62 1.43
N ILE A 18 -4.39 -0.93 2.69
CA ILE A 18 -3.43 -0.92 3.80
C ILE A 18 -2.35 -1.98 3.61
N ALA A 19 -2.74 -3.21 3.25
CA ALA A 19 -1.80 -4.30 3.02
C ALA A 19 -0.85 -3.98 1.85
N GLY A 20 -1.38 -3.47 0.74
CA GLY A 20 -0.59 -3.01 -0.39
C GLY A 20 0.38 -1.90 0.02
N ALA A 21 -0.11 -0.88 0.72
CA ALA A 21 0.72 0.24 1.16
C ALA A 21 1.83 -0.18 2.13
N ALA A 22 1.53 -1.04 3.11
CA ALA A 22 2.52 -1.58 4.03
C ALA A 22 3.63 -2.33 3.29
N ASN A 23 3.27 -3.13 2.29
CA ASN A 23 4.25 -3.86 1.46
C ASN A 23 5.14 -2.89 0.65
N GLY A 24 4.56 -1.80 0.17
CA GLY A 24 5.29 -0.73 -0.50
C GLY A 24 6.25 0.01 0.44
N ILE A 25 5.86 0.29 1.69
CA ILE A 25 6.77 0.85 2.71
C ILE A 25 7.96 -0.08 2.91
N ILE A 26 7.73 -1.37 3.19
CA ILE A 26 8.80 -2.35 3.42
C ILE A 26 9.77 -2.37 2.24
N THR A 27 9.24 -2.37 1.02
CA THR A 27 10.05 -2.37 -0.21
C THR A 27 10.83 -1.07 -0.39
N GLY A 28 10.23 0.09 -0.08
CA GLY A 28 10.91 1.38 -0.15
C GLY A 28 12.02 1.53 0.90
N PHE A 29 11.84 0.94 2.09
CA PHE A 29 12.90 0.85 3.09
C PHE A 29 13.98 -0.17 2.72
N ALA A 30 13.65 -1.25 2.01
CA ALA A 30 14.67 -2.15 1.47
C ALA A 30 15.63 -1.43 0.52
N ALA A 31 15.14 -0.45 -0.27
CA ALA A 31 15.98 0.37 -1.15
C ALA A 31 17.02 1.22 -0.38
N VAL A 32 16.71 1.61 0.86
CA VAL A 32 17.66 2.31 1.76
C VAL A 32 18.81 1.42 2.16
N GLY A 33 18.53 0.14 2.42
CA GLY A 33 19.56 -0.84 2.76
C GLY A 33 20.50 -1.17 1.60
N ILE A 34 20.06 -0.92 0.35
CA ILE A 34 20.84 -1.17 -0.86
C ILE A 34 21.80 0.00 -1.18
N ASP A 35 21.37 1.24 -0.96
CA ASP A 35 22.18 2.44 -1.20
C ASP A 35 22.06 3.44 -0.02
N PRO A 36 22.79 3.19 1.09
CA PRO A 36 22.67 3.98 2.31
C PRO A 36 23.25 5.40 2.17
N ASP A 37 24.22 5.62 1.29
CA ASP A 37 24.85 6.94 1.10
C ASP A 37 23.89 7.96 0.47
N LYS A 38 22.92 7.51 -0.36
CA LYS A 38 21.86 8.36 -0.91
C LYS A 38 20.62 8.48 -0.02
N PHE A 39 20.31 7.50 0.82
CA PHE A 39 19.00 7.35 1.46
C PHE A 39 19.06 7.11 2.99
N ASN A 40 20.03 7.70 3.70
CA ASN A 40 20.13 7.60 5.17
C ASN A 40 19.20 8.58 5.92
N LEU A 41 18.79 8.22 7.14
CA LEU A 41 18.10 9.06 8.14
C LEU A 41 18.86 10.33 8.55
N GLN A 42 20.20 10.36 8.41
CA GLN A 42 21.03 11.49 8.86
C GLN A 42 21.28 12.58 7.80
N ALA A 43 21.28 12.21 6.51
CA ALA A 43 21.49 13.13 5.38
C ALA A 43 20.29 13.21 4.42
N GLY A 44 19.37 12.24 4.48
CA GLY A 44 18.35 12.00 3.46
C GLY A 44 17.03 11.43 3.97
N LEU A 45 16.68 11.60 5.26
CA LEU A 45 15.42 11.13 5.86
C LEU A 45 14.20 11.47 4.99
N ARG A 46 14.21 12.66 4.40
CA ARG A 46 13.15 13.16 3.51
C ARG A 46 13.07 12.38 2.20
N ALA A 47 14.22 12.00 1.62
CA ALA A 47 14.29 11.18 0.41
C ALA A 47 13.88 9.72 0.70
N THR A 48 14.30 9.18 1.83
CA THR A 48 13.88 7.85 2.33
C THR A 48 12.37 7.77 2.54
N LEU A 49 11.81 8.74 3.26
CA LEU A 49 10.37 8.83 3.48
C LEU A 49 9.61 9.09 2.17
N ALA A 50 10.18 9.85 1.24
CA ALA A 50 9.58 10.06 -0.07
C ALA A 50 9.54 8.76 -0.88
N ILE A 51 10.61 7.97 -0.92
CA ILE A 51 10.64 6.68 -1.62
C ILE A 51 9.70 5.67 -0.95
N ALA A 52 9.77 5.54 0.37
CA ALA A 52 8.86 4.69 1.13
C ALA A 52 7.39 5.09 0.90
N GLY A 53 7.10 6.39 0.90
CA GLY A 53 5.76 6.93 0.65
C GLY A 53 5.27 6.69 -0.78
N VAL A 54 6.11 6.96 -1.79
CA VAL A 54 5.76 6.70 -3.20
C VAL A 54 5.56 5.21 -3.44
N SER A 55 6.44 4.36 -2.91
CA SER A 55 6.32 2.91 -2.98
C SER A 55 5.04 2.43 -2.29
N ALA A 56 4.72 2.96 -1.11
CA ALA A 56 3.47 2.68 -0.40
C ALA A 56 2.23 3.04 -1.23
N ILE A 57 2.21 4.23 -1.83
CA ILE A 57 1.08 4.66 -2.66
C ILE A 57 0.91 3.72 -3.85
N MET A 58 1.98 3.44 -4.58
CA MET A 58 1.94 2.56 -5.74
C MET A 58 1.48 1.14 -5.37
N SER A 59 2.07 0.55 -4.34
CA SER A 59 1.68 -0.79 -3.88
C SER A 59 0.28 -0.82 -3.28
N GLY A 60 -0.17 0.27 -2.63
CA GLY A 60 -1.55 0.41 -2.15
C GLY A 60 -2.56 0.43 -3.28
N VAL A 61 -2.31 1.20 -4.35
CA VAL A 61 -3.15 1.21 -5.56
C VAL A 61 -3.18 -0.18 -6.22
N ILE A 62 -2.04 -0.86 -6.30
CA ILE A 62 -1.98 -2.23 -6.83
C ILE A 62 -2.79 -3.19 -5.95
N GLY A 63 -2.70 -3.06 -4.62
CA GLY A 63 -3.49 -3.87 -3.68
C GLY A 63 -5.00 -3.66 -3.85
N VAL A 64 -5.44 -2.41 -4.00
CA VAL A 64 -6.83 -2.06 -4.32
C VAL A 64 -7.25 -2.66 -5.65
N ALA A 65 -6.46 -2.50 -6.70
CA ALA A 65 -6.77 -3.05 -8.02
C ALA A 65 -6.86 -4.58 -8.00
N ALA A 66 -5.97 -5.25 -7.25
CA ALA A 66 -5.99 -6.69 -7.06
C ALA A 66 -7.25 -7.14 -6.31
N TYR A 67 -7.67 -6.40 -5.29
CA TYR A 67 -8.91 -6.67 -4.56
C TYR A 67 -10.13 -6.52 -5.46
N LEU A 68 -10.23 -5.42 -6.23
CA LEU A 68 -11.32 -5.19 -7.18
C LEU A 68 -11.38 -6.26 -8.29
N LYS A 69 -10.21 -6.78 -8.71
CA LYS A 69 -10.12 -7.86 -9.69
C LYS A 69 -10.66 -9.20 -9.16
N GLN A 70 -10.46 -9.48 -7.87
CA GLN A 70 -10.88 -10.74 -7.24
C GLN A 70 -12.29 -10.66 -6.63
N SER A 71 -12.67 -9.50 -6.12
CA SER A 71 -13.94 -9.21 -5.45
C SER A 71 -14.73 -8.21 -6.30
N PRO A 72 -15.60 -8.67 -7.21
CA PRO A 72 -16.43 -7.78 -8.01
C PRO A 72 -17.30 -6.90 -7.11
N LEU A 73 -17.77 -5.77 -7.66
CA LEU A 73 -18.65 -4.85 -6.95
C LEU A 73 -19.87 -5.61 -6.39
N PRO A 74 -20.21 -5.44 -5.11
CA PRO A 74 -21.36 -6.11 -4.53
C PRO A 74 -22.63 -5.62 -5.26
N ALA A 75 -23.45 -6.56 -5.70
CA ALA A 75 -24.81 -6.25 -6.14
C ALA A 75 -25.63 -5.81 -4.92
N GLU A 76 -26.54 -4.85 -5.14
CA GLU A 76 -27.39 -4.19 -4.13
C GLU A 76 -27.99 -5.11 -3.05
#